data_AF-A0A4R8PYQ3-F1
#
_entry.id   AF-A0A4R8PYQ3-F1
#
_cell.length_a   1.000
_cell.length_b   1.000
_cell.length_c   1.000
_cell.angle_alpha   90.00
_cell.angle_beta   90.00
_cell.angle_gamma   90.00
#
_symmetry.space_group_name_H-M   'P 1'
#
loop_
_entity.id
_entity.type
_entity.pdbx_description
1 polymer ?
#
loop_
_entity_poly.entity_id
_entity_poly.type
_entity_poly.pdbx_seq_one_letter_code
_entity_poly.pdbx_strand_id
1 'polypeptide(L)'
;MTARQPSHATATETDSFTLTGIFSRDQERAWEQAESFVGSSLEHGKYYYFMSCNPAYARDHQETDAYLVYVISKTECAHVGLVIGKTSHYSKKFEAEYLHVKHLDGRWAQTRSDWDGTIAEQYLVYDGMRDSVSMIMLWMRGMAWVMSAGSKVDEKWNCLTYYDYMVSGF
;
A
#
# COMPACT_ATOMS: atom_id res chain seq x y z
N MET A 1 -20.43 -30.81 -49.29
CA MET A 1 -20.64 -29.66 -48.39
C MET A 1 -21.20 -30.13 -47.06
N THR A 2 -20.38 -30.21 -46.01
CA THR A 2 -20.78 -29.95 -44.61
C THR A 2 -19.49 -29.80 -43.80
N ALA A 3 -19.10 -28.57 -43.47
CA ALA A 3 -17.99 -28.31 -42.55
C ALA A 3 -18.52 -28.50 -41.12
N ARG A 4 -17.93 -29.44 -40.38
CA ARG A 4 -18.18 -29.63 -38.95
C ARG A 4 -17.42 -28.53 -38.18
N GLN A 5 -18.12 -27.92 -37.23
CA GLN A 5 -17.65 -26.87 -36.33
C GLN A 5 -16.33 -27.25 -35.63
N PRO A 6 -15.40 -26.30 -35.42
CA PRO A 6 -14.39 -26.44 -34.40
C PRO A 6 -15.02 -26.21 -33.02
N SER A 7 -15.01 -27.27 -32.22
CA SER A 7 -15.34 -27.29 -30.81
C SER A 7 -14.27 -26.57 -29.97
N HIS A 8 -14.76 -25.76 -29.03
CA HIS A 8 -14.11 -25.28 -27.81
C HIS A 8 -12.68 -24.77 -27.96
N ALA A 9 -12.57 -23.46 -28.25
CA ALA A 9 -11.48 -22.67 -27.72
C ALA A 9 -11.50 -22.80 -26.19
N THR A 10 -10.49 -23.47 -25.65
CA THR A 10 -10.10 -23.36 -24.24
C THR A 10 -9.98 -21.87 -23.96
N ALA A 11 -10.89 -21.33 -23.14
CA ALA A 11 -10.71 -20.01 -22.58
C ALA A 11 -9.46 -20.11 -21.70
N THR A 12 -8.33 -19.70 -22.26
CA THR A 12 -7.18 -19.31 -21.46
C THR A 12 -7.68 -18.11 -20.66
N GLU A 13 -8.15 -18.34 -19.42
CA GLU A 13 -8.24 -17.28 -18.42
C GLU A 13 -6.83 -16.72 -18.32
N THR A 14 -6.62 -15.67 -19.10
CA THR A 14 -5.45 -14.85 -18.99
C THR A 14 -5.81 -13.97 -17.81
N ASP A 15 -5.37 -14.35 -16.62
CA ASP A 15 -5.46 -13.50 -15.44
C ASP A 15 -4.73 -12.19 -15.77
N SER A 16 -5.50 -11.25 -16.30
CA SER A 16 -5.02 -9.95 -16.71
C SER A 16 -4.99 -9.09 -15.46
N PHE A 17 -3.94 -9.27 -14.66
CA PHE A 17 -3.66 -8.37 -13.55
C PHE A 17 -3.33 -7.00 -14.13
N THR A 18 -4.34 -6.14 -14.07
CA THR A 18 -4.33 -4.76 -14.55
C THR A 18 -3.55 -3.93 -13.53
N LEU A 19 -2.25 -3.75 -13.77
CA LEU A 19 -1.38 -2.69 -13.22
C LEU A 19 -1.74 -2.19 -11.81
N THR A 20 -1.41 -2.96 -10.78
CA THR A 20 -1.59 -2.54 -9.39
C THR A 20 -0.32 -1.85 -8.86
N GLY A 21 -0.46 -0.59 -8.40
CA GLY A 21 0.51 0.07 -7.50
C GLY A 21 1.67 0.88 -8.11
N ILE A 22 1.47 1.64 -9.19
CA ILE A 22 2.55 2.50 -9.76
C ILE A 22 2.06 3.93 -9.90
N PHE A 23 2.76 4.86 -9.25
CA PHE A 23 2.82 6.25 -9.72
C PHE A 23 4.00 6.39 -10.66
N SER A 24 3.78 7.06 -11.79
CA SER A 24 4.83 7.30 -12.77
C SER A 24 5.99 8.07 -12.16
N ARG A 25 7.22 7.84 -12.63
CA ARG A 25 8.35 8.72 -12.30
C ARG A 25 8.19 10.12 -12.91
N ASP A 26 7.34 10.24 -13.93
CA ASP A 26 6.85 11.53 -14.41
C ASP A 26 5.80 12.06 -13.44
N GLN A 27 6.11 13.18 -12.78
CA GLN A 27 5.29 13.75 -11.71
C GLN A 27 3.92 14.25 -12.17
N GLU A 28 3.77 14.63 -13.44
CA GLU A 28 2.48 15.07 -13.99
C GLU A 28 1.61 13.86 -14.31
N ARG A 29 2.20 12.81 -14.89
CA ARG A 29 1.50 11.54 -15.10
C ARG A 29 1.13 10.86 -13.78
N ALA A 30 1.99 10.97 -12.77
CA ALA A 30 1.72 10.48 -11.42
C ALA A 30 0.48 11.15 -10.80
N TRP A 31 0.28 12.44 -11.08
CA TRP A 31 -0.91 13.17 -10.64
C TRP A 31 -2.19 12.56 -11.22
N GLU A 32 -2.23 12.34 -12.53
CA GLU A 32 -3.41 11.75 -13.21
C GLU A 32 -3.72 10.34 -12.71
N GLN A 33 -2.67 9.54 -12.44
CA GLN A 33 -2.83 8.22 -11.85
C GLN A 33 -3.38 8.32 -10.42
N ALA A 34 -2.86 9.24 -9.61
CA ALA A 34 -3.35 9.47 -8.26
C ALA A 34 -4.81 9.96 -8.23
N GLU A 35 -5.24 10.82 -9.16
CA GLU A 35 -6.66 11.18 -9.33
C GLU A 35 -7.54 9.94 -9.59
N SER A 36 -7.02 8.97 -10.35
CA SER A 36 -7.74 7.72 -10.63
C SER A 36 -7.90 6.84 -9.38
N PHE A 37 -6.90 6.80 -8.49
CA PHE A 37 -6.99 6.09 -7.20
C PHE A 37 -7.87 6.80 -6.17
N VAL A 38 -7.83 8.13 -6.14
CA VAL A 38 -8.64 8.96 -5.23
C VAL A 38 -10.10 9.04 -5.69
N GLY A 39 -10.36 8.90 -6.99
CA GLY A 39 -11.70 9.01 -7.58
C GLY A 39 -12.19 10.46 -7.75
N SER A 40 -11.30 11.44 -7.56
CA SER A 40 -11.58 12.86 -7.74
C SER A 40 -10.30 13.63 -8.11
N SER A 41 -10.46 14.88 -8.51
CA SER A 41 -9.32 15.78 -8.70
C SER A 41 -8.55 15.97 -7.39
N LEU A 42 -7.22 16.04 -7.49
CA LEU A 42 -6.38 16.38 -6.35
C LEU A 42 -6.34 17.89 -6.12
N GLU A 43 -6.08 18.25 -4.88
CA GLU A 43 -5.82 19.59 -4.39
C GLU A 43 -4.32 19.84 -4.31
N HIS A 44 -3.92 21.07 -4.58
CA HIS A 44 -2.53 21.51 -4.50
C HIS A 44 -2.05 21.67 -3.05
N GLY A 45 -0.80 21.31 -2.78
CA GLY A 45 -0.18 21.48 -1.46
C GLY A 45 -0.74 20.57 -0.37
N LYS A 46 -1.28 19.42 -0.75
CA LYS A 46 -1.93 18.44 0.13
C LYS A 46 -1.17 17.13 0.15
N TYR A 47 -1.48 16.34 1.19
CA TYR A 47 -0.92 15.01 1.38
C TYR A 47 -2.05 13.99 1.31
N TYR A 48 -1.82 12.94 0.54
CA TYR A 48 -2.74 11.86 0.25
C TYR A 48 -2.20 10.57 0.83
N TYR A 49 -3.02 9.90 1.62
CA TYR A 49 -2.64 8.69 2.33
C TYR A 49 -3.28 7.50 1.65
N PHE A 50 -2.46 6.47 1.42
CA PHE A 50 -2.92 5.22 0.84
C PHE A 50 -2.37 4.06 1.65
N MET A 51 -3.21 3.09 1.94
CA MET A 51 -2.76 1.77 2.36
C MET A 51 -2.22 1.04 1.13
N SER A 52 -0.95 0.66 1.17
CA SER A 52 -0.43 -0.36 0.25
C SER A 52 -0.75 -1.74 0.83
N CYS A 53 -1.39 -2.58 0.03
CA CYS A 53 -1.78 -3.94 0.40
C CYS A 53 -1.03 -4.96 -0.46
N ASN A 54 -0.34 -5.91 0.18
CA ASN A 54 0.05 -7.16 -0.43
C ASN A 54 -1.11 -8.14 -0.25
N PRO A 55 -1.80 -8.57 -1.32
CA PRO A 55 -2.91 -9.51 -1.23
C PRO A 55 -2.50 -10.78 -0.48
N ALA A 56 -3.41 -11.29 0.33
CA ALA A 56 -3.31 -12.65 0.84
C ALA A 56 -3.61 -13.64 -0.29
N TYR A 57 -2.79 -14.68 -0.40
CA TYR A 57 -3.03 -15.82 -1.28
C TYR A 57 -3.49 -17.02 -0.47
N ALA A 58 -3.98 -18.06 -1.15
CA ALA A 58 -4.52 -19.28 -0.51
C ALA A 58 -3.59 -19.91 0.54
N ARG A 59 -2.26 -19.76 0.40
CA ARG A 59 -1.27 -20.23 1.39
C ARG A 59 -1.30 -19.41 2.68
N ASP A 60 -1.52 -18.10 2.58
CA ASP A 60 -1.47 -17.18 3.72
C ASP A 60 -2.70 -17.38 4.62
N HIS A 61 -3.83 -17.81 4.04
CA HIS A 61 -5.02 -18.22 4.80
C HIS A 61 -4.86 -19.53 5.59
N GLN A 62 -3.77 -20.28 5.39
CA GLN A 62 -3.46 -21.49 6.16
C GLN A 62 -2.52 -21.21 7.34
N GLU A 63 -2.06 -19.96 7.48
CA GLU A 63 -1.15 -19.59 8.56
C GLU A 63 -1.81 -19.62 9.93
N THR A 64 -1.01 -19.95 10.94
CA THR A 64 -1.45 -20.02 12.34
C THR A 64 -0.90 -18.89 13.20
N ASP A 65 -0.04 -18.06 12.63
CA ASP A 65 0.48 -16.89 13.33
C ASP A 65 -0.63 -15.86 13.53
N ALA A 66 -0.93 -15.58 14.81
CA ALA A 66 -1.97 -14.65 15.22
C ALA A 66 -1.80 -13.25 14.59
N TYR A 67 -0.57 -12.79 14.37
CA TYR A 67 -0.37 -11.48 13.73
C TYR A 67 -0.88 -11.50 12.28
N LEU A 68 -0.57 -12.55 11.52
CA LEU A 68 -0.88 -12.63 10.10
C LEU A 68 -2.37 -12.92 9.89
N VAL A 69 -2.92 -13.85 10.68
CA VAL A 69 -4.35 -14.14 10.72
C VAL A 69 -5.15 -12.87 10.99
N TYR A 70 -4.72 -12.04 11.95
CA TYR A 70 -5.41 -10.79 12.25
C TYR A 70 -5.40 -9.83 11.04
N VAL A 71 -4.24 -9.57 10.43
CA VAL A 71 -4.14 -8.65 9.28
C VAL A 71 -5.03 -9.13 8.14
N ILE A 72 -4.91 -10.40 7.75
CA ILE A 72 -5.70 -10.99 6.66
C ILE A 72 -7.20 -10.87 6.96
N SER A 73 -7.64 -11.21 8.18
CA SER A 73 -9.06 -11.14 8.55
C SER A 73 -9.66 -9.72 8.51
N LYS A 74 -8.82 -8.68 8.55
CA LYS A 74 -9.25 -7.28 8.55
C LYS A 74 -9.18 -6.63 7.18
N THR A 75 -8.27 -7.07 6.31
CA THR A 75 -7.95 -6.34 5.08
C THR A 75 -7.84 -7.23 3.84
N GLU A 76 -7.86 -8.56 3.98
CA GLU A 76 -7.49 -9.52 2.93
C GLU A 76 -6.05 -9.32 2.40
N CYS A 77 -5.19 -8.67 3.20
CA CYS A 77 -3.78 -8.45 2.90
C CYS A 77 -2.89 -9.35 3.77
N ALA A 78 -1.85 -9.93 3.19
CA ALA A 78 -0.76 -10.57 3.95
C ALA A 78 0.19 -9.53 4.57
N HIS A 79 0.27 -8.33 3.99
CA HIS A 79 1.07 -7.23 4.53
C HIS A 79 0.47 -5.88 4.13
N VAL A 80 0.59 -4.89 5.00
CA VAL A 80 0.20 -3.52 4.69
C VAL A 80 1.32 -2.54 5.00
N GLY A 81 1.39 -1.48 4.21
CA GLY A 81 2.28 -0.34 4.42
C GLY A 81 1.58 0.97 4.10
N LEU A 82 2.26 2.09 4.35
CA LEU A 82 1.72 3.43 4.13
C LEU A 82 2.41 4.09 2.94
N VAL A 83 1.64 4.48 1.93
CA VAL A 83 2.09 5.35 0.83
C VAL A 83 1.55 6.75 1.06
N ILE A 84 2.43 7.73 0.98
CA ILE A 84 2.11 9.14 1.20
C ILE A 84 2.44 9.91 -0.07
N GLY A 85 1.38 10.31 -0.76
CA GLY A 85 1.44 11.20 -1.92
C GLY A 85 1.50 12.67 -1.49
N LYS A 86 2.33 13.47 -2.14
CA LYS A 86 2.49 14.89 -1.93
C LYS A 86 2.24 15.63 -3.23
N THR A 87 1.34 16.59 -3.20
CA THR A 87 1.07 17.48 -4.34
C THR A 87 1.86 18.78 -4.24
N SER A 88 2.33 19.30 -5.38
CA SER A 88 2.93 20.63 -5.45
C SER A 88 1.88 21.73 -5.26
N HIS A 89 2.27 22.86 -4.66
CA HIS A 89 1.41 24.01 -4.43
C HIS A 89 1.01 24.76 -5.71
N TYR A 90 1.83 24.69 -6.77
CA TYR A 90 1.71 25.57 -7.94
C TYR A 90 1.68 24.83 -9.27
N SER A 91 1.77 23.50 -9.26
CA SER A 91 1.82 22.69 -10.47
C SER A 91 1.20 21.32 -10.21
N LYS A 92 0.75 20.65 -11.27
CA LYS A 92 0.23 19.28 -11.19
C LYS A 92 1.37 18.29 -11.06
N LYS A 93 2.05 18.29 -9.92
CA LYS A 93 3.13 17.36 -9.62
C LYS A 93 2.77 16.54 -8.41
N PHE A 94 2.96 15.24 -8.54
CA PHE A 94 2.73 14.27 -7.48
C PHE A 94 4.00 13.46 -7.24
N GLU A 95 4.44 13.43 -5.98
CA GLU A 95 5.56 12.61 -5.50
C GLU A 95 5.03 11.69 -4.40
N ALA A 96 5.50 10.47 -4.30
CA ALA A 96 5.06 9.55 -3.26
C ALA A 96 6.23 8.90 -2.55
N GLU A 97 6.05 8.68 -1.25
CA GLU A 97 6.98 7.94 -0.42
C GLU A 97 6.27 6.77 0.25
N TYR A 98 7.02 5.71 0.50
CA TYR A 98 6.55 4.51 1.15
C TYR A 98 7.20 4.34 2.51
N LEU A 99 6.37 4.21 3.54
CA LEU A 99 6.77 3.87 4.90
C LEU A 99 6.11 2.56 5.30
N HIS A 100 6.92 1.60 5.71
CA HIS A 100 6.40 0.34 6.23
C HIS A 100 7.31 -0.22 7.31
N VAL A 101 6.77 -1.18 8.05
CA VAL A 101 7.54 -1.94 9.03
C VAL A 101 7.73 -3.37 8.57
N LYS A 102 8.80 -3.98 9.04
CA LYS A 102 9.09 -5.40 8.87
C LYS A 102 9.67 -5.93 10.16
N HIS A 103 9.38 -7.20 10.45
CA HIS A 103 9.98 -7.90 11.57
C HIS A 103 11.25 -8.62 11.07
N LEU A 104 12.42 -8.15 11.50
CA LEU A 104 13.74 -8.67 11.13
C LEU A 104 14.50 -9.06 12.39
N ASP A 105 15.14 -10.22 12.39
CA ASP A 105 16.02 -10.68 13.48
C ASP A 105 15.39 -10.57 14.89
N GLY A 106 14.09 -10.86 14.98
CA GLY A 106 13.34 -10.82 16.24
C GLY A 106 12.95 -9.41 16.72
N ARG A 107 13.03 -8.39 15.86
CA ARG A 107 12.66 -7.00 16.19
C ARG A 107 11.93 -6.32 15.03
N TRP A 108 11.10 -5.34 15.37
CA TRP A 108 10.55 -4.44 14.36
C TRP A 108 11.61 -3.49 13.82
N ALA A 109 11.55 -3.22 12.52
CA ALA A 109 12.30 -2.19 11.85
C ALA A 109 11.37 -1.43 10.90
N GLN A 110 11.57 -0.12 10.79
CA GLN A 110 10.88 0.72 9.82
C GLN A 110 11.80 1.01 8.64
N THR A 111 11.22 1.03 7.45
CA THR A 111 11.90 1.43 6.21
C THR A 111 11.14 2.54 5.51
N ARG A 112 11.90 3.37 4.80
CA ARG A 112 11.41 4.44 3.95
C ARG A 112 12.10 4.35 2.61
N SER A 113 11.33 4.49 1.54
CA SER A 113 11.83 4.61 0.18
C SER A 113 10.92 5.53 -0.62
N ASP A 114 11.43 6.07 -1.71
CA ASP A 114 10.57 6.64 -2.74
C ASP A 114 9.62 5.55 -3.23
N TRP A 115 8.38 5.92 -3.53
CA TRP A 115 7.43 5.02 -4.16
C TRP A 115 7.59 5.17 -5.67
N ASP A 116 8.63 4.55 -6.22
CA ASP A 116 9.10 4.78 -7.59
C ASP A 116 8.95 3.58 -8.54
N GLY A 117 8.19 2.55 -8.17
CA GLY A 117 7.90 1.41 -9.04
C GLY A 117 7.27 0.20 -8.37
N THR A 118 6.81 -0.72 -9.23
CA THR A 118 6.17 -2.01 -8.93
C THR A 118 6.81 -2.74 -7.76
N ILE A 119 6.14 -2.75 -6.62
CA ILE A 119 6.10 -4.01 -5.89
C ILE A 119 4.98 -4.79 -6.59
N ALA A 120 5.38 -5.66 -7.52
CA ALA A 120 4.45 -6.54 -8.22
C ALA A 120 3.51 -7.16 -7.18
N GLU A 121 2.24 -7.27 -7.53
CA GLU A 121 1.17 -7.84 -6.69
C GLU A 121 0.59 -6.88 -5.63
N GLN A 122 1.06 -5.65 -5.43
CA GLN A 122 0.44 -4.73 -4.46
C GLN A 122 -0.65 -3.83 -5.06
N TYR A 123 -1.75 -3.59 -4.33
CA TYR A 123 -2.74 -2.56 -4.67
C TYR A 123 -2.84 -1.46 -3.61
N LEU A 124 -3.33 -0.29 -4.02
CA LEU A 124 -3.52 0.86 -3.12
C LEU A 124 -4.99 1.02 -2.74
N VAL A 125 -5.23 1.34 -1.47
CA VAL A 125 -6.54 1.77 -0.96
C VAL A 125 -6.39 3.20 -0.45
N TYR A 126 -7.19 4.11 -0.99
CA TYR A 126 -7.18 5.51 -0.55
C TYR A 126 -7.79 5.66 0.84
N ASP A 127 -7.10 6.39 1.73
CA ASP A 127 -7.46 6.56 3.15
C ASP A 127 -7.53 8.03 3.57
N GLY A 128 -7.80 8.91 2.61
CA GLY A 128 -8.06 10.32 2.86
C GLY A 128 -6.88 11.27 2.61
N MET A 129 -7.17 12.55 2.81
CA MET A 129 -6.28 13.67 2.56
C MET A 129 -6.11 14.51 3.84
N ARG A 130 -4.91 15.07 4.03
CA ARG A 130 -4.61 15.99 5.15
C ARG A 130 -3.74 17.15 4.72
N ASP A 131 -3.69 18.14 5.60
CA ASP A 131 -2.69 19.18 5.54
C ASP A 131 -1.28 18.62 5.78
N SER A 132 -0.29 19.37 5.30
CA SER A 132 1.11 18.96 5.31
C SER A 132 1.62 18.62 6.70
N VAL A 133 2.05 17.38 6.87
CA VAL A 133 2.93 16.98 7.97
C VAL A 133 4.35 16.76 7.41
N SER A 134 5.36 17.21 8.15
CA SER A 134 6.75 16.94 7.78
C SER A 134 7.01 15.43 7.75
N MET A 135 7.61 14.96 6.66
CA MET A 135 8.02 13.56 6.54
C MET A 135 8.98 13.11 7.65
N ILE A 136 9.79 14.03 8.18
CA ILE A 136 10.65 13.76 9.33
C ILE A 136 9.80 13.46 10.58
N MET A 137 8.70 14.18 10.78
CA MET A 137 7.79 13.91 11.91
C MET A 137 7.07 12.58 11.76
N LEU A 138 6.63 12.23 10.54
CA LEU A 138 6.08 10.90 10.25
C LEU A 138 7.09 9.80 10.53
N TRP A 139 8.32 9.95 10.03
CA TRP A 139 9.39 9.01 10.28
C TRP A 139 9.65 8.80 11.77
N MET A 140 9.79 9.89 12.53
CA MET A 140 9.99 9.83 13.99
C MET A 140 8.82 9.18 14.72
N ARG A 141 7.58 9.47 14.29
CA ARG A 141 6.38 8.85 14.85
C ARG A 141 6.42 7.34 14.69
N GLY A 142 6.70 6.84 13.49
CA GLY A 142 6.76 5.41 13.26
C GLY A 142 7.94 4.75 13.98
N MET A 143 9.08 5.44 14.11
CA MET A 143 10.18 4.97 14.96
C MET A 143 9.77 4.85 16.44
N ALA A 144 8.92 5.75 16.95
CA ALA A 144 8.37 5.64 18.30
C ALA A 144 7.46 4.40 18.46
N TRP A 145 6.69 4.04 17.43
CA TRP A 145 5.94 2.79 17.41
C TRP A 145 6.87 1.58 17.45
N VAL A 146 7.89 1.54 16.58
CA VAL A 146 8.89 0.45 16.53
C VAL A 146 9.57 0.24 17.89
N MET A 147 9.97 1.33 18.54
CA MET A 147 10.58 1.27 19.89
C MET A 147 9.60 0.73 20.94
N SER A 148 8.32 1.08 20.85
CA SER A 148 7.28 0.62 21.78
C SER A 148 6.92 -0.86 21.56
N ALA A 149 6.93 -1.30 20.30
CA ALA A 149 6.68 -2.67 19.89
C ALA A 149 7.78 -3.61 20.41
N GLY A 150 9.04 -3.21 20.25
CA GLY A 150 10.18 -4.05 20.61
C GLY A 150 10.21 -5.32 19.75
N SER A 151 10.07 -6.48 20.40
CA SER A 151 10.01 -7.80 19.76
C SER A 151 8.61 -8.43 19.76
N LYS A 152 7.57 -7.68 20.17
CA LYS A 152 6.21 -8.21 20.28
C LYS A 152 5.63 -8.37 18.87
N VAL A 153 5.10 -9.54 18.55
CA VAL A 153 4.43 -9.82 17.28
C VAL A 153 3.13 -10.54 17.60
N ASP A 154 2.01 -9.85 17.44
CA ASP A 154 0.67 -10.34 17.77
C ASP A 154 -0.41 -9.46 17.11
N GLU A 155 -1.68 -9.68 17.44
CA GLU A 155 -2.83 -8.91 16.94
C GLU A 155 -2.77 -7.40 17.28
N LYS A 156 -1.99 -7.01 18.30
CA LYS A 156 -1.78 -5.61 18.72
C LYS A 156 -0.49 -5.00 18.20
N TRP A 157 0.46 -5.85 17.78
CA TRP A 157 1.76 -5.46 17.25
C TRP A 157 2.00 -6.16 15.92
N ASN A 158 1.43 -5.58 14.86
CA ASN A 158 1.55 -6.05 13.47
C ASN A 158 1.55 -4.86 12.48
N CYS A 159 1.74 -5.16 11.19
CA CYS A 159 1.83 -4.14 10.14
C CYS A 159 0.56 -3.27 10.01
N LEU A 160 -0.64 -3.83 10.23
CA LEU A 160 -1.89 -3.06 10.21
C LEU A 160 -1.98 -2.10 11.39
N THR A 161 -1.65 -2.55 12.60
CA THR A 161 -1.63 -1.66 13.77
C THR A 161 -0.58 -0.56 13.66
N TYR A 162 0.54 -0.81 12.98
CA TYR A 162 1.51 0.23 12.64
C TYR A 162 0.90 1.24 11.65
N TYR A 163 0.27 0.75 10.59
CA TYR A 163 -0.43 1.59 9.61
C TYR A 163 -1.47 2.49 10.31
N ASP A 164 -2.37 1.90 11.11
CA ASP A 164 -3.40 2.62 11.86
C ASP A 164 -2.79 3.65 12.82
N TYR A 165 -1.67 3.32 13.47
CA TYR A 165 -0.97 4.26 14.35
C TYR A 165 -0.36 5.45 13.58
N MET A 166 0.14 5.21 12.37
CA MET A 166 0.70 6.26 11.52
C MET A 166 -0.40 7.18 11.00
N VAL A 167 -1.52 6.61 10.57
CA VAL A 167 -2.65 7.37 10.03
C VAL A 167 -3.47 8.04 11.13
N SER A 168 -3.71 7.47 12.32
CA SER A 168 -4.52 8.12 13.37
C SER A 168 -3.89 9.35 14.05
N GLY A 169 -2.65 9.69 13.69
CA GLY A 169 -1.82 10.61 14.45
C GLY A 169 -1.96 12.10 14.25
N PHE A 170 -2.81 12.55 13.34
CA PHE A 170 -2.85 13.93 12.84
C PHE A 170 -4.27 14.38 12.56
#